data_AF-A0A355FLV4-F1
#
_entry.id   AF-A0A355FLV4-F1
#
_cell.length_a   1.000
_cell.length_b   1.000
_cell.length_c   1.000
_cell.angle_alpha   90.00
_cell.angle_beta   90.00
_cell.angle_gamma   90.00
#
_symmetry.space_group_name_H-M   'P 1'
#
loop_
_entity.id
_entity.type
_entity.pdbx_description
1 polymer ?
#
loop_
_entity_poly.entity_id
_entity_poly.type
_entity_poly.pdbx_seq_one_letter_code
_entity_poly.pdbx_strand_id
1 'polypeptide(L)'
;MEPQVRIADLQRSSAPAFWVALKKNRVAYAFVLPALIVVGIVIIYPLFEVVITSFQRYNLLEVLTKGSSYIGLSNYVEILKDPE
;
A
#
# COMPACT_ATOMS: atom_id res chain seq x y z
N MET A 1 25.50 -19.64 -44.42
CA MET A 1 24.24 -20.26 -43.94
C MET A 1 23.74 -19.39 -42.81
N GLU A 2 22.79 -18.50 -43.09
CA GLU A 2 22.21 -17.67 -42.03
C GLU A 2 21.34 -18.55 -41.10
N PRO A 3 21.47 -18.41 -39.77
CA PRO A 3 20.61 -19.11 -38.85
C PRO A 3 19.24 -18.45 -38.93
N GLN A 4 18.31 -19.11 -39.61
CA GLN A 4 16.91 -18.70 -39.66
C GLN A 4 16.32 -18.85 -38.26
N VAL A 5 16.42 -17.77 -37.48
CA VAL A 5 15.72 -17.61 -36.21
C VAL A 5 14.23 -17.73 -36.53
N ARG A 6 13.66 -18.88 -36.16
CA ARG A 6 12.29 -19.24 -36.51
C ARG A 6 11.37 -18.30 -35.74
N ILE A 7 10.67 -17.40 -36.44
CA ILE A 7 9.75 -16.41 -35.84
C ILE A 7 8.70 -17.06 -34.92
N ALA A 8 8.45 -18.37 -35.08
CA ALA A 8 7.64 -19.20 -34.18
C ALA A 8 8.16 -19.26 -32.72
N ASP A 9 9.46 -19.13 -32.49
CA ASP A 9 10.05 -19.16 -31.14
C ASP A 9 9.81 -17.85 -30.38
N LEU A 10 9.54 -16.75 -31.11
CA LEU A 10 9.23 -15.43 -30.54
C LEU A 10 7.77 -15.32 -30.08
N GLN A 11 6.92 -16.29 -30.43
CA GLN A 11 5.50 -16.30 -30.09
C GLN A 11 5.20 -17.03 -28.77
N ARG A 12 6.22 -17.49 -28.05
CA ARG A 12 6.10 -18.00 -26.68
C ARG A 12 5.81 -16.83 -25.75
N SER A 13 4.55 -16.38 -25.76
CA SER A 13 3.98 -15.40 -24.83
C SER A 13 4.40 -15.80 -23.42
N SER A 14 5.47 -15.17 -22.97
CA SER A 14 6.13 -15.46 -21.72
C SER A 14 5.33 -14.70 -20.69
N ALA A 15 4.24 -15.31 -20.20
CA ALA A 15 3.57 -14.79 -19.02
C ALA A 15 4.67 -14.43 -17.99
N PRO A 16 4.64 -13.23 -17.39
CA PRO A 16 5.77 -12.77 -16.58
C PRO A 16 6.14 -13.85 -15.56
N ALA A 17 7.44 -14.11 -15.41
CA ALA A 17 7.95 -15.24 -14.62
C ALA A 17 7.33 -15.32 -13.21
N PHE A 18 6.97 -14.17 -12.65
CA PHE A 18 6.22 -14.01 -11.42
C PHE A 18 4.89 -14.79 -11.39
N TRP A 19 4.05 -14.67 -12.41
CA TRP A 19 2.73 -15.32 -12.46
C TRP A 19 2.85 -16.84 -12.64
N VAL A 20 3.87 -17.29 -13.38
CA VAL A 20 4.18 -18.70 -13.56
C VAL A 20 4.65 -19.32 -12.23
N ALA A 21 5.52 -18.62 -11.49
CA ALA A 21 6.00 -19.05 -10.18
C ALA A 21 4.88 -19.06 -9.13
N LEU A 22 3.99 -18.07 -9.15
CA LEU A 22 2.82 -17.98 -8.28
C LEU A 22 1.88 -19.17 -8.46
N LYS A 23 1.63 -19.57 -9.71
CA LYS A 23 0.77 -20.71 -10.03
C LYS A 23 1.41 -22.06 -9.67
N LYS A 24 2.74 -22.17 -9.75
CA LYS A 24 3.48 -23.40 -9.41
C LYS A 24 3.58 -23.65 -7.91
N ASN A 25 3.73 -22.59 -7.10
CA ASN A 25 4.02 -22.69 -5.66
C ASN A 25 2.84 -22.24 -4.77
N ARG A 26 1.59 -22.49 -5.18
CA ARG A 26 0.39 -22.02 -4.48
C ARG A 26 0.32 -22.42 -3.01
N VAL A 27 0.77 -23.64 -2.69
CA VAL A 27 0.79 -24.14 -1.31
C VAL A 27 1.75 -23.29 -0.46
N ALA A 28 2.99 -23.08 -0.91
CA ALA A 28 3.96 -22.26 -0.18
C ALA A 28 3.45 -20.84 0.09
N TYR A 29 2.81 -20.21 -0.90
CA TYR A 29 2.19 -18.90 -0.70
C TYR A 29 1.02 -18.94 0.28
N ALA A 30 0.19 -19.98 0.28
CA ALA A 30 -0.90 -20.11 1.24
C ALA A 30 -0.40 -20.20 2.70
N PHE A 31 0.76 -20.81 2.94
CA PHE A 31 1.39 -20.85 4.27
C PHE A 31 1.91 -19.47 4.73
N VAL A 32 2.44 -18.67 3.81
CA VAL A 32 3.00 -17.34 4.13
C VAL A 32 1.93 -16.24 4.18
N LEU A 33 0.83 -16.42 3.43
CA LEU A 33 -0.27 -15.48 3.31
C LEU A 33 -0.82 -14.97 4.66
N PRO A 34 -1.13 -15.82 5.67
CA PRO A 34 -1.66 -15.31 6.94
C PRO A 34 -0.70 -14.36 7.65
N ALA A 35 0.61 -14.63 7.61
CA ALA A 35 1.61 -13.73 8.18
C ALA A 35 1.66 -12.39 7.43
N LEU A 36 1.59 -12.42 6.09
CA LEU A 36 1.54 -11.20 5.27
C LEU A 36 0.29 -10.38 5.53
N ILE A 37 -0.85 -11.02 5.77
CA ILE A 37 -2.09 -10.32 6.12
C ILE A 37 -1.92 -9.58 7.45
N VAL A 38 -1.40 -10.25 8.48
CA VAL A 38 -1.18 -9.63 9.80
C VAL A 38 -0.20 -8.46 9.70
N VAL A 39 0.95 -8.66 9.04
CA VAL A 39 1.93 -7.60 8.82
C VAL A 39 1.31 -6.43 8.03
N GLY A 40 0.56 -6.75 6.98
CA GLY A 40 -0.16 -5.77 6.18
C GLY A 40 -1.12 -4.95 7.03
N ILE A 41 -1.95 -5.59 7.86
CA ILE A 41 -2.89 -4.91 8.76
C ILE A 41 -2.15 -4.00 9.74
N VAL A 42 -1.10 -4.51 10.40
CA VAL A 42 -0.31 -3.76 11.40
C VAL A 42 0.32 -2.50 10.80
N ILE A 43 0.69 -2.53 9.52
CA ILE A 43 1.27 -1.38 8.83
C ILE A 43 0.17 -0.45 8.29
N ILE A 44 -0.81 -1.02 7.60
CA ILE A 44 -1.81 -0.26 6.83
C ILE A 44 -2.80 0.43 7.76
N TYR A 45 -3.20 -0.22 8.86
CA TYR A 45 -4.13 0.36 9.84
C TYR A 45 -3.66 1.70 10.41
N PRO A 46 -2.47 1.83 11.03
CA PRO A 46 -2.02 3.12 11.56
C PRO A 46 -1.76 4.15 10.47
N LEU A 47 -1.39 3.74 9.25
CA LEU A 47 -1.26 4.67 8.13
C LEU A 47 -2.58 5.33 7.78
N PHE A 48 -3.68 4.56 7.74
CA PHE A 48 -5.01 5.13 7.51
C PHE A 48 -5.43 6.07 8.65
N GLU A 49 -5.17 5.70 9.90
CA GLU A 49 -5.45 6.55 11.06
C GLU A 49 -4.70 7.90 10.98
N VAL A 50 -3.41 7.88 10.62
CA VAL A 50 -2.62 9.10 10.43
C VAL A 50 -3.19 9.97 9.32
N VAL A 51 -3.58 9.37 8.19
CA VAL A 51 -4.19 10.11 7.08
C VAL A 51 -5.49 10.75 7.52
N ILE A 52 -6.40 10.01 8.16
CA ILE A 52 -7.70 10.53 8.63
C ILE A 52 -7.49 11.66 9.65
N THR A 53 -6.62 11.42 10.63
CA THR A 53 -6.32 12.36 11.71
C THR A 53 -5.65 13.62 11.18
N SER A 54 -4.89 13.56 10.10
CA SER A 54 -4.26 14.74 9.47
C SER A 54 -5.28 15.78 8.97
N PHE A 55 -6.51 15.37 8.68
CA PHE A 55 -7.61 16.26 8.28
C PHE A 55 -8.52 16.65 9.45
N GLN A 56 -8.17 16.26 10.67
CA GLN A 56 -8.93 16.54 11.87
C GLN A 56 -8.11 17.38 12.86
N ARG A 57 -8.81 18.11 13.73
CA ARG A 57 -8.20 18.79 14.87
C ARG A 57 -8.03 17.77 15.98
N TYR A 58 -6.84 17.19 16.08
CA TYR A 58 -6.53 16.16 17.07
C TYR A 58 -5.78 16.76 18.27
N ASN A 59 -6.53 17.33 19.21
CA ASN A 59 -6.00 17.76 20.51
C ASN A 59 -6.45 16.77 21.59
N LEU A 60 -5.50 16.24 22.38
CA LEU A 60 -5.76 15.20 23.38
C LEU A 60 -6.88 15.59 24.37
N LEU A 61 -6.93 16.87 24.77
CA LEU A 61 -7.98 17.38 25.67
C LEU A 61 -9.34 17.53 24.97
N GLU A 62 -9.33 17.86 23.68
CA GLU A 62 -10.54 18.04 22.86
C GLU A 62 -11.16 16.70 22.50
N VAL A 63 -10.35 15.69 22.17
CA VAL A 63 -10.79 14.32 21.90
C VAL A 63 -11.50 13.72 23.11
N LEU A 64 -11.00 13.95 24.33
CA LEU A 64 -11.59 13.43 25.57
C LEU A 64 -12.92 14.11 25.95
N THR A 65 -13.20 15.31 25.44
CA THR A 65 -14.35 16.12 25.86
C THR A 65 -15.42 16.28 24.79
N LYS A 66 -15.01 16.41 23.51
CA LYS A 66 -15.87 16.75 22.38
C LYS A 66 -15.66 15.85 21.16
N GLY A 67 -14.65 14.99 21.18
CA GLY A 67 -14.24 14.18 20.04
C GLY A 67 -13.40 14.95 19.03
N SER A 68 -12.93 14.24 18.00
CA SER A 68 -12.12 14.81 16.92
C SER A 68 -13.01 15.55 15.91
N SER A 69 -12.72 16.82 15.64
CA SER A 69 -13.47 17.62 14.65
C SER A 69 -12.79 17.60 13.28
N TYR A 70 -13.54 17.35 12.21
CA TYR A 70 -13.00 17.42 10.84
C TYR A 70 -12.77 18.87 10.42
N ILE A 71 -11.54 19.21 10.03
CA ILE A 71 -11.11 20.58 9.69
C ILE A 71 -10.50 20.67 8.27
N GLY A 72 -10.57 19.60 7.48
CA GLY A 72 -10.05 19.55 6.13
C GLY A 72 -8.55 19.85 6.06
N LEU A 73 -8.15 20.77 5.19
CA LEU A 73 -6.73 21.11 4.96
C LEU A 73 -6.17 22.16 5.94
N SER A 74 -6.92 22.55 6.96
CA SER A 74 -6.53 23.65 7.86
C SER A 74 -5.17 23.42 8.52
N ASN A 75 -4.87 22.19 8.97
CA ASN A 75 -3.57 21.82 9.54
C ASN A 75 -2.41 22.08 8.55
N TYR A 76 -2.60 21.73 7.28
CA TYR A 76 -1.57 21.92 6.26
C TYR A 76 -1.34 23.41 5.95
N VAL A 77 -2.42 24.20 5.87
CA VAL A 77 -2.33 25.65 5.65
C VAL A 77 -1.64 26.34 6.81
N GLU A 78 -1.89 25.90 8.05
CA GLU A 78 -1.25 26.41 9.26
C GLU A 78 0.25 26.15 9.23
N ILE A 79 0.67 24.91 8.97
CA ILE A 79 2.09 24.52 8.85
C ILE A 79 2.80 25.30 7.73
N LEU A 80 2.16 25.47 6.56
CA LEU A 80 2.77 26.20 5.44
C LEU A 80 2.87 27.71 5.66
N LYS A 81 2.10 28.25 6.60
CA LYS A 81 2.16 29.66 7.01
C LYS A 81 3.01 29.87 8.24
N ASP A 82 3.48 28.79 8.87
CA ASP A 82 4.36 28.86 10.02
C ASP A 82 5.70 29.47 9.58
N PRO A 83 6.12 30.62 10.15
CA PRO A 83 7.34 31.30 9.73
C PRO A 83 8.63 30.66 10.26
N GLU A 84 8.54 29.65 11.12
CA GLU A 84 9.70 28.86 11.59
C GLU A 84 10.07 27.73 10.61
#